data_AF-Q7P6Z8-F1
#
_entry.id   AF-Q7P6Z8-F1
#
_cell.length_a   1.000
_cell.length_b   1.000
_cell.length_c   1.000
_cell.angle_alpha   90.00
_cell.angle_beta   90.00
_cell.angle_gamma   90.00
#
_symmetry.space_group_name_H-M   'P 1'
#
loop_
_entity.id
_entity.type
_entity.pdbx_description
1 polymer ?
#
loop_
_entity_poly.entity_id
_entity_poly.type
_entity_poly.pdbx_seq_one_letter_code
_entity_poly.pdbx_strand_id
1 'polypeptide(L)'
;MASLPINAIPVESIKKIEIIPGGGATLYGSGSVGGVVSISTNSNVTRDNFFMDLNYGSYDNRNFGFAGGYNFNKNLYVNYGFSYLNSEDYREHEEKENKIYLLGFDYKINAKNRFRFQSRFSDIKQDSSNQIPVEELKNNRRKAGA
;
A
#
# COMPACT_ATOMS: atom_id res chain seq x y z
N MET A 1 2.48 -9.53 16.88
CA MET A 1 2.81 -8.39 15.99
C MET A 1 1.79 -8.43 14.86
N ALA A 2 0.84 -7.50 14.80
CA ALA A 2 -0.05 -7.43 13.65
C ALA A 2 0.75 -6.88 12.46
N SER A 3 1.13 -7.72 11.50
CA SER A 3 1.74 -7.24 10.27
C SER A 3 0.62 -6.76 9.36
N LEU A 4 0.57 -5.46 9.10
CA LEU A 4 -0.21 -4.97 7.98
C LEU A 4 0.47 -5.45 6.70
N PRO A 5 -0.25 -6.06 5.74
CA PRO A 5 0.31 -6.35 4.45
C PRO A 5 0.84 -5.04 3.86
N ILE A 6 2.13 -4.98 3.51
CA ILE A 6 2.74 -3.75 2.97
C ILE A 6 2.05 -3.31 1.67
N ASN A 7 1.53 -4.30 0.93
CA ASN A 7 0.74 -4.12 -0.29
C ASN A 7 -0.62 -3.45 -0.04
N ALA A 8 -1.06 -3.31 1.22
CA ALA A 8 -2.29 -2.61 1.58
C ALA A 8 -2.09 -1.08 1.65
N ILE A 9 -0.90 -0.55 1.32
CA ILE A 9 -0.62 0.89 1.27
C ILE A 9 -0.65 1.34 -0.21
N PRO A 10 -1.66 2.12 -0.63
CA PRO A 10 -1.73 2.69 -1.97
C PRO A 10 -0.52 3.59 -2.19
N VAL A 11 0.19 3.38 -3.30
CA VAL A 11 1.44 4.11 -3.61
C VAL A 11 1.16 5.61 -3.76
N GLU A 12 -0.01 5.97 -4.27
CA GLU A 12 -0.49 7.33 -4.48
C GLU A 12 -0.65 8.09 -3.15
N SER A 13 -0.89 7.36 -2.06
CA SER A 13 -0.97 7.94 -0.72
C SER A 13 0.39 8.14 -0.06
N ILE A 14 1.46 7.55 -0.60
CA ILE A 14 2.80 7.60 0.00
C ILE A 14 3.45 8.95 -0.30
N LYS A 15 3.91 9.63 0.75
CA LYS A 15 4.72 10.84 0.64
C LYS A 15 6.20 10.51 0.56
N LYS A 16 6.65 9.59 1.41
CA LYS A 16 8.06 9.23 1.54
C LYS A 16 8.20 7.81 2.08
N ILE A 17 9.18 7.08 1.56
CA ILE A 17 9.67 5.82 2.12
C ILE A 17 11.10 6.09 2.63
N GLU A 18 11.36 5.74 3.89
CA GLU A 18 12.67 5.86 4.51
C GLU A 18 13.19 4.48 4.90
N ILE A 19 14.46 4.21 4.59
CA ILE A 19 15.14 2.97 4.97
C ILE A 19 16.22 3.34 5.98
N ILE A 20 16.13 2.79 7.18
CA ILE A 20 17.08 3.02 8.27
C ILE A 20 17.87 1.72 8.48
N PRO A 21 19.12 1.63 7.99
CA PRO A 21 19.92 0.41 8.12
C PRO A 21 20.47 0.28 9.54
N GLY A 22 20.25 -0.89 10.17
CA GLY A 22 20.77 -1.21 11.50
C GLY A 22 20.18 -0.37 12.66
N GLY A 23 20.31 -0.86 13.89
CA GLY A 23 20.09 -0.05 15.10
C GLY A 23 18.66 0.39 15.44
N GLY A 24 17.63 -0.09 14.72
CA GLY A 24 16.23 0.28 14.97
C GLY A 24 15.58 -0.36 16.21
N ALA A 25 16.25 -1.32 16.86
CA ALA A 25 15.64 -2.16 17.88
C ALA A 25 15.19 -1.39 19.14
N THR A 26 15.84 -0.28 19.46
CA THR A 26 15.48 0.55 20.63
C THR A 26 14.13 1.27 20.43
N LEU A 27 13.83 1.71 19.20
CA LEU A 27 12.60 2.45 18.89
C LEU A 27 11.48 1.56 18.34
N TYR A 28 11.85 0.51 17.60
CA TYR A 28 10.93 -0.33 16.82
C TYR A 28 10.85 -1.79 17.30
N GLY A 29 11.70 -2.21 18.24
CA GLY A 29 11.65 -3.52 18.90
C GLY A 29 12.61 -4.57 18.32
N SER A 30 12.63 -5.74 18.95
CA SER A 30 13.60 -6.81 18.69
C SER A 30 13.59 -7.39 17.26
N GLY A 31 12.58 -7.09 16.44
CA GLY A 31 12.48 -7.53 15.05
C GLY A 31 13.27 -6.68 14.03
N SER A 32 13.94 -5.61 14.47
CA SER A 32 14.56 -4.60 13.58
C SER A 32 16.05 -4.82 13.31
N VAL A 33 16.57 -6.04 13.49
CA VAL A 33 18.02 -6.34 13.44
C VAL A 33 18.65 -5.95 12.09
N GLY A 34 17.93 -6.12 10.99
CA GLY A 34 18.37 -5.74 9.65
C GLY A 34 18.13 -4.27 9.28
N GLY A 35 17.39 -3.52 10.10
CA GLY A 35 16.93 -2.16 9.79
C GLY A 35 15.40 -2.03 9.76
N VAL A 36 14.93 -0.82 9.44
CA VAL A 36 13.50 -0.47 9.44
C VAL A 36 13.13 0.28 8.17
N VAL A 37 12.03 -0.13 7.55
CA VAL A 37 11.37 0.62 6.46
C VAL A 37 10.21 1.39 7.05
N SER A 38 10.28 2.72 7.02
CA SER A 38 9.24 3.62 7.49
C SER A 38 8.52 4.23 6.30
N ILE A 39 7.21 4.03 6.22
CA ILE A 39 6.37 4.59 5.15
C ILE A 39 5.54 5.74 5.74
N SER A 40 5.80 6.94 5.25
CA SER A 40 5.03 8.14 5.60
C SER A 40 4.02 8.46 4.52
N THR A 41 2.73 8.45 4.86
CA THR A 41 1.65 8.84 3.93
C THR A 41 1.41 10.34 3.93
N ASN A 42 0.82 10.82 2.84
CA ASN A 42 0.34 12.18 2.69
C ASN A 42 -0.68 12.48 3.79
N SER A 43 -0.28 13.32 4.74
CA SER A 43 -1.12 13.77 5.86
C SER A 43 -0.98 15.27 6.11
N ASN A 44 -0.52 16.00 5.10
CA ASN A 44 -0.17 17.40 5.23
C ASN A 44 -1.43 18.27 5.14
N VAL A 45 -1.81 18.77 6.31
CA VAL A 45 -2.95 19.65 6.66
C VAL A 45 -2.83 21.07 6.08
N THR A 46 -2.27 21.23 4.87
CA THR A 46 -1.89 22.58 4.39
C THR A 46 -2.23 22.88 2.93
N ARG A 47 -2.47 21.88 2.07
CA ARG A 47 -2.93 22.14 0.70
C ARG A 47 -3.89 21.06 0.25
N ASP A 48 -4.88 21.48 -0.51
CA ASP A 48 -5.76 20.58 -1.21
C ASP A 48 -4.94 19.87 -2.28
N ASN A 49 -5.00 18.54 -2.26
CA ASN A 49 -4.26 17.72 -3.20
C ASN A 49 -5.17 16.62 -3.74
N PHE A 50 -5.00 16.33 -5.01
CA PHE A 50 -5.68 15.25 -5.70
C PHE A 50 -4.68 14.60 -6.63
N PHE A 51 -4.54 13.29 -6.49
CA PHE A 51 -3.68 12.44 -7.28
C PHE A 51 -4.56 11.34 -7.85
N MET A 52 -4.37 11.06 -9.13
CA MET A 52 -5.01 9.96 -9.82
C MET A 52 -3.93 9.26 -10.64
N ASP A 53 -3.94 7.95 -10.57
CA ASP A 53 -3.00 7.06 -11.22
C ASP A 53 -3.77 6.00 -11.99
N LEU A 54 -3.38 5.79 -13.24
CA LEU A 54 -3.96 4.83 -14.16
C LEU A 54 -2.81 4.13 -14.85
N ASN A 55 -2.64 2.84 -14.58
CA ASN A 55 -1.61 2.03 -15.18
C ASN A 55 -2.22 0.81 -15.87
N TYR A 56 -1.76 0.56 -17.10
CA TYR A 56 -2.09 -0.62 -17.87
C TYR A 56 -0.79 -1.25 -18.38
N GLY A 57 -0.64 -2.56 -18.24
CA GLY A 57 0.61 -3.25 -18.54
C GLY A 57 0.42 -4.67 -19.09
N SER A 58 1.54 -5.37 -19.20
CA SER A 58 1.55 -6.80 -19.55
C SER A 58 0.83 -7.64 -18.48
N TYR A 59 0.34 -8.83 -18.87
CA TYR A 59 -0.39 -9.77 -17.99
C TYR A 59 -1.71 -9.19 -17.44
N ASP A 60 -2.45 -8.49 -18.31
CA ASP A 60 -3.68 -7.77 -17.96
C ASP A 60 -3.58 -6.90 -16.69
N ASN A 61 -2.38 -6.42 -16.37
CA ASN A 61 -2.14 -5.60 -15.19
C ASN A 61 -2.84 -4.26 -15.35
N ARG A 62 -3.92 -4.08 -14.59
CA ARG A 62 -4.76 -2.88 -14.53
C ARG A 62 -4.70 -2.35 -13.11
N ASN A 63 -4.07 -1.19 -12.95
CA ASN A 63 -4.07 -0.47 -11.69
C ASN A 63 -4.78 0.87 -11.85
N PHE A 64 -5.66 1.17 -10.91
CA PHE A 64 -6.37 2.42 -10.80
C PHE A 64 -6.32 2.89 -9.35
N GLY A 65 -5.72 4.05 -9.13
CA GLY A 65 -5.62 4.68 -7.82
C GLY A 65 -6.10 6.12 -7.87
N PHE A 66 -6.76 6.56 -6.82
CA PHE A 66 -6.91 7.98 -6.56
C PHE A 66 -6.75 8.26 -5.07
N ALA A 67 -6.09 9.36 -4.75
CA ALA A 67 -5.93 9.82 -3.38
C ALA A 67 -6.00 11.33 -3.35
N GLY A 68 -6.57 11.86 -2.28
CA GLY A 68 -6.63 13.29 -2.11
C GLY A 68 -6.91 13.68 -0.69
N GLY A 69 -6.80 14.97 -0.44
CA GLY A 69 -7.18 15.54 0.82
C GLY A 69 -7.54 16.99 0.67
N TYR A 70 -8.49 17.42 1.51
CA TYR A 70 -9.12 18.71 1.44
C TYR A 70 -9.16 19.34 2.83
N ASN A 71 -8.81 20.62 2.92
CA ASN A 71 -8.98 21.39 4.16
C ASN A 71 -10.36 22.03 4.15
N PHE A 72 -11.35 21.35 4.75
CA PHE A 72 -12.69 21.91 4.93
C PHE A 72 -12.65 23.23 5.71
N ASN A 73 -11.79 23.32 6.73
CA ASN A 73 -11.57 24.51 7.54
C ASN A 73 -10.09 24.60 7.94
N LYS A 74 -9.66 25.75 8.50
CA LYS A 74 -8.31 25.92 9.08
C LYS A 74 -7.96 24.86 10.15
N ASN A 75 -8.99 24.24 10.71
CA ASN A 75 -8.91 23.27 11.80
C ASN A 75 -9.24 21.84 11.38
N LEU A 76 -9.77 21.58 10.19
CA LEU A 76 -10.20 20.24 9.77
C LEU A 76 -9.65 19.90 8.38
N TYR A 77 -8.85 18.83 8.33
CA TYR A 77 -8.38 18.21 7.10
C TYR A 77 -8.92 16.81 7.00
N VAL A 78 -9.43 16.47 5.82
CA VAL A 78 -9.91 15.13 5.50
C VAL A 78 -9.07 14.62 4.35
N ASN A 79 -8.61 13.37 4.46
CA ASN A 79 -7.97 12.67 3.36
C ASN A 79 -8.73 11.39 3.04
N TYR A 80 -8.71 11.03 1.77
CA TYR A 80 -9.31 9.83 1.25
C TYR A 80 -8.39 9.20 0.20
N GLY A 81 -8.48 7.89 0.08
CA GLY A 81 -7.71 7.16 -0.92
C GLY A 81 -8.43 5.89 -1.31
N PHE A 82 -8.33 5.55 -2.58
CA PHE A 82 -8.79 4.31 -3.17
C PHE A 82 -7.71 3.78 -4.10
N SER A 83 -7.49 2.47 -4.07
CA SER A 83 -6.63 1.79 -5.03
C SER A 83 -7.23 0.43 -5.36
N TYR A 84 -7.28 0.15 -6.66
CA TYR A 84 -7.70 -1.10 -7.25
C TYR A 84 -6.61 -1.60 -8.17
N LEU A 85 -6.12 -2.80 -7.90
CA LEU A 85 -5.16 -3.48 -8.75
C LEU A 85 -5.73 -4.85 -9.13
N ASN A 86 -5.75 -5.15 -10.41
CA ASN A 86 -6.01 -6.47 -10.94
C ASN A 86 -4.87 -6.84 -11.88
N SER A 87 -4.26 -8.01 -11.69
CA SER A 87 -3.20 -8.49 -12.57
C SER A 87 -3.22 -10.01 -12.62
N GLU A 88 -2.99 -10.55 -13.81
CA GLU A 88 -2.49 -11.91 -13.95
C GLU A 88 -0.98 -11.88 -13.71
N ASP A 89 -0.40 -12.95 -13.19
CA ASP A 89 1.05 -13.09 -13.06
C ASP A 89 1.63 -13.81 -14.30
N TYR A 90 2.95 -14.01 -14.29
CA TYR A 90 3.66 -14.70 -15.37
C TYR A 90 3.19 -16.16 -15.56
N ARG A 91 2.78 -16.82 -14.48
CA ARG A 91 2.31 -18.21 -14.50
C ARG A 91 0.80 -18.28 -14.64
N GLU A 92 0.34 -19.31 -15.34
CA GLU A 92 -1.07 -19.63 -15.50
C GLU A 92 -1.74 -19.78 -14.12
N HIS A 93 -2.99 -19.32 -14.00
CA HIS A 93 -3.80 -19.38 -12.76
C HIS A 93 -3.22 -18.62 -11.56
N GLU A 94 -2.24 -17.74 -11.77
CA GLU A 94 -1.81 -16.79 -10.74
C GLU A 94 -2.49 -15.45 -10.99
N GLU A 95 -3.39 -15.09 -10.09
CA GLU A 95 -4.20 -13.88 -10.18
C GLU A 95 -4.05 -13.07 -8.89
N LYS A 96 -4.07 -11.74 -9.04
CA LYS A 96 -3.97 -10.83 -7.92
C LYS A 96 -5.00 -9.72 -8.04
N GLU A 97 -5.88 -9.64 -7.05
CA GLU A 97 -6.90 -8.61 -6.93
C GLU A 97 -6.75 -7.89 -5.58
N ASN A 98 -6.46 -6.60 -5.61
CA ASN A 98 -6.35 -5.76 -4.42
C ASN A 98 -7.34 -4.61 -4.48
N LYS A 99 -8.11 -4.41 -3.40
CA LYS A 99 -8.98 -3.25 -3.18
C LYS A 99 -8.64 -2.61 -1.86
N ILE A 100 -8.23 -1.35 -1.87
CA ILE A 100 -7.86 -0.62 -0.67
C ILE A 100 -8.65 0.67 -0.59
N TYR A 101 -9.23 0.91 0.58
CA TYR A 101 -9.91 2.15 0.95
C TYR A 101 -9.19 2.77 2.14
N LEU A 102 -9.05 4.09 2.08
CA LEU A 102 -8.37 4.90 3.08
C LEU A 102 -9.24 6.12 3.38
N LEU A 103 -9.48 6.36 4.67
CA LEU A 103 -10.17 7.55 5.15
C LEU A 103 -9.41 8.09 6.36
N GLY A 104 -9.17 9.40 6.37
CA GLY A 104 -8.48 10.05 7.48
C GLY A 104 -9.06 11.41 7.80
N PHE A 105 -9.13 11.70 9.09
CA PHE A 105 -9.67 12.93 9.67
C PHE A 105 -8.62 13.53 10.61
N ASP A 106 -8.25 14.77 10.36
CA ASP A 106 -7.27 15.54 11.12
C ASP A 106 -7.93 16.81 11.66
N TYR A 107 -8.18 16.86 12.96
CA TYR A 107 -8.79 18.00 13.63
C TYR A 107 -7.79 18.71 14.56
N LYS A 108 -7.48 19.98 14.26
CA LYS A 108 -6.67 20.85 15.12
C LYS A 108 -7.55 21.51 16.15
N ILE A 109 -7.39 21.11 17.41
CA ILE A 109 -8.08 21.73 18.55
C ILE A 109 -7.45 23.09 18.81
N ASN A 110 -6.11 23.13 18.97
CA ASN A 110 -5.31 24.34 19.23
C ASN A 110 -4.01 24.27 18.43
N ALA A 111 -3.20 25.33 18.45
CA ALA A 111 -1.89 25.36 17.78
C ALA A 111 -0.92 24.23 18.22
N LYS A 112 -1.13 23.66 19.42
CA LYS A 112 -0.30 22.57 19.99
C LYS A 112 -0.96 21.20 19.98
N ASN A 113 -2.28 21.12 19.84
CA ASN A 113 -3.04 19.88 20.01
C ASN A 113 -3.83 19.55 18.74
N ARG A 114 -3.63 18.33 18.23
CA ARG A 114 -4.39 17.78 17.10
C ARG A 114 -4.88 16.39 17.42
N PHE A 115 -6.07 16.07 16.93
CA PHE A 115 -6.64 14.74 16.91
C PHE A 115 -6.57 14.20 15.48
N ARG A 116 -6.03 13.00 15.31
CA ARG A 116 -5.95 12.30 14.03
C ARG A 116 -6.64 10.96 14.15
N PHE A 117 -7.59 10.71 13.27
CA PHE A 117 -8.21 9.41 13.08
C PHE A 117 -7.95 8.94 11.66
N GLN A 118 -7.57 7.68 11.49
CA GLN A 118 -7.34 7.09 10.18
C GLN A 118 -7.88 5.67 10.19
N SER A 119 -8.69 5.35 9.19
CA SER A 119 -9.23 4.02 8.96
C SER A 119 -8.80 3.54 7.58
N ARG A 120 -8.51 2.24 7.50
CA ARG A 120 -8.11 1.57 6.28
C ARG A 120 -8.85 0.25 6.19
N PHE A 121 -9.41 -0.01 5.03
CA PHE A 121 -9.99 -1.30 4.68
C PHE A 121 -9.24 -1.83 3.47
N SER A 122 -8.86 -3.10 3.51
CA SER A 122 -8.16 -3.75 2.42
C SER A 122 -8.73 -5.14 2.20
N ASP A 123 -9.13 -5.42 0.97
CA ASP A 123 -9.42 -6.75 0.48
C ASP A 123 -8.30 -7.12 -0.50
N ILE A 124 -7.60 -8.22 -0.21
CA ILE A 124 -6.44 -8.68 -0.96
C ILE A 124 -6.69 -10.14 -1.25
N LYS A 125 -6.86 -10.45 -2.52
CA LYS A 125 -6.90 -11.82 -3.04
C LYS A 125 -5.65 -12.05 -3.86
N GLN A 126 -5.01 -13.16 -3.57
CA GLN A 126 -3.83 -13.58 -4.29
C GLN A 126 -3.91 -15.08 -4.44
N ASP A 127 -4.13 -15.49 -5.68
CA ASP A 127 -4.03 -16.88 -6.08
C ASP A 127 -2.60 -17.08 -6.60
N SER A 128 -1.91 -18.04 -6.02
CA SER A 128 -0.52 -18.35 -6.38
C SER A 128 -0.37 -19.86 -6.52
N SER A 129 0.50 -20.26 -7.43
CA SER A 129 0.76 -21.65 -7.74
C SER A 129 1.98 -22.17 -6.96
N ASN A 130 2.04 -23.49 -6.80
CA ASN A 130 3.16 -24.14 -6.11
C ASN A 130 4.42 -24.22 -6.98
N GLN A 131 5.44 -24.90 -6.45
CA GLN A 131 6.66 -25.21 -7.20
C GLN A 131 6.40 -26.31 -8.23
N ILE A 132 7.20 -26.32 -9.30
CA ILE A 132 7.08 -27.26 -10.42
C ILE A 132 8.42 -27.98 -10.61
N PRO A 133 8.44 -29.29 -10.90
CA PRO A 133 9.66 -30.00 -11.24
C PRO A 133 10.42 -29.34 -12.40
N VAL A 134 11.76 -29.34 -12.32
CA VAL A 134 12.63 -28.66 -13.30
C VAL A 134 12.43 -29.19 -14.72
N GLU A 135 12.10 -30.47 -14.88
CA GLU A 135 11.84 -31.08 -16.18
C GLU A 135 10.58 -30.49 -16.84
N GLU A 136 9.51 -30.28 -16.07
CA GLU A 136 8.27 -29.67 -16.57
C GLU A 136 8.45 -28.17 -16.83
N LEU A 137 9.21 -27.47 -15.99
CA LEU A 137 9.54 -26.05 -16.17
C LEU A 137 10.32 -25.79 -17.47
N LYS A 138 11.22 -26.71 -17.86
CA LYS A 138 11.97 -26.62 -19.13
C LYS A 138 11.04 -26.67 -20.34
N ASN A 139 9.94 -27.42 -20.24
CA ASN A 139 8.98 -27.61 -21.31
C ASN A 139 7.92 -26.50 -21.33
N ASN A 140 7.39 -26.09 -20.17
CA ASN A 140 6.48 -24.94 -20.06
C ASN A 140 6.84 -24.08 -18.84
N ARG A 141 7.42 -22.91 -19.11
CA ARG A 141 7.83 -21.94 -18.07
C ARG A 141 6.67 -21.23 -17.38
N ARG A 142 5.48 -21.20 -18.00
CA ARG A 142 4.27 -20.55 -17.47
C ARG A 142 3.32 -21.51 -16.76
N LYS A 143 3.60 -22.81 -16.77
CA LYS A 143 2.73 -23.81 -16.13
C LYS A 143 2.53 -23.42 -14.65
N ALA A 144 1.32 -23.65 -14.13
CA ALA A 144 1.03 -23.54 -12.70
C ALA A 144 1.58 -24.78 -11.98
N GLY A 145 2.16 -24.59 -10.79
CA GLY A 145 2.44 -25.71 -9.89
C GLY A 145 1.17 -26.23 -9.23
N ALA A 146 1.04 -27.55 -9.16
CA ALA A 146 0.03 -28.24 -8.36
C ALA A 146 0.41 -28.24 -6.88
#